data_AF-A0A2S5R8M0-F1
#
_entry.id   AF-A0A2S5R8M0-F1
#
_cell.length_a   1.000
_cell.length_b   1.000
_cell.length_c   1.000
_cell.angle_alpha   90.00
_cell.angle_beta   90.00
_cell.angle_gamma   90.00
#
_symmetry.space_group_name_H-M   'P 1'
#
loop_
_entity.id
_entity.type
_entity.pdbx_description
1 polymer ?
#
loop_
_entity_poly.entity_id
_entity_poly.type
_entity_poly.pdbx_seq_one_letter_code
_entity_poly.pdbx_strand_id
1 'polypeptide(L)' 'MPTTSTPAFPLAQATKDPVTIYRNDILTVPENIENVFGISIPCGFSETRLPLEIQILAPAFEDVRLFQVR' A
#
# COMPACT_ATOMS: atom_id res chain seq x y z
N MET A 1 -3.64 -2.09 7.73
CA MET A 1 -2.17 -1.90 7.83
C MET A 1 -1.75 -0.77 6.89
N PRO A 2 -0.57 -0.15 7.01
CA PRO A 2 -0.10 0.83 6.02
C PRO A 2 0.12 0.16 4.65
N THR A 3 -0.27 0.81 3.56
CA THR A 3 -0.07 0.27 2.20
C THR A 3 1.40 0.29 1.76
N THR A 4 2.16 1.25 2.26
CA THR A 4 3.59 1.39 1.99
C THR A 4 4.33 1.93 3.20
N SER A 5 5.64 1.68 3.26
CA SER A 5 6.49 2.04 4.40
C SER A 5 6.80 3.53 4.48
N THR A 6 6.66 4.26 3.37
CA THR A 6 6.97 5.70 3.30
C THR A 6 6.00 6.45 2.39
N PRO A 7 5.74 7.74 2.63
CA PRO A 7 5.01 8.59 1.68
C PRO A 7 5.72 8.66 0.32
N ALA A 8 5.02 9.15 -0.71
CA ALA A 8 5.55 9.26 -2.06
C ALA A 8 6.94 9.94 -2.11
N PHE A 9 7.90 9.32 -2.82
CA PHE A 9 9.24 9.86 -3.01
C PHE A 9 9.37 10.58 -4.37
N PRO A 10 10.33 11.53 -4.51
CA PRO A 10 10.56 12.23 -5.76
C PRO A 10 10.91 11.28 -6.93
N LEU A 11 10.38 11.57 -8.12
CA LEU A 11 10.60 10.76 -9.34
C LEU A 11 12.10 10.53 -9.64
N ALA A 12 12.95 11.52 -9.38
CA ALA A 12 14.39 11.44 -9.60
C ALA A 12 15.14 10.52 -8.62
N GLN A 13 14.51 10.10 -7.51
CA GLN A 13 15.05 9.12 -6.57
C GLN A 13 14.68 7.68 -6.94
N ALA A 14 13.61 7.48 -7.73
CA ALA A 14 13.19 6.15 -8.18
C ALA A 14 14.31 5.43 -8.93
N THR A 15 14.94 6.08 -9.91
CA THR A 15 15.87 5.43 -10.86
C THR A 15 17.29 5.21 -10.34
N LYS A 16 17.64 5.68 -9.15
CA LYS A 16 19.02 5.65 -8.66
C LYS A 16 19.43 4.32 -8.02
N ASP A 17 18.47 3.59 -7.46
CA ASP A 17 18.73 2.29 -6.84
C ASP A 17 17.50 1.37 -6.98
N PRO A 18 17.55 0.33 -7.82
CA PRO A 18 16.42 -0.58 -8.03
C PRO A 18 16.03 -1.34 -6.76
N VAL A 19 16.97 -1.60 -5.84
CA VAL A 19 16.68 -2.32 -4.58
C VAL A 19 15.82 -1.45 -3.65
N THR A 20 16.08 -0.15 -3.64
CA THR A 20 15.31 0.80 -2.83
C THR A 20 13.87 0.91 -3.33
N ILE A 21 13.61 0.79 -4.64
CA ILE A 21 12.24 0.76 -5.17
C ILE A 21 11.48 -0.47 -4.67
N TYR A 22 12.10 -1.65 -4.70
CA TYR A 22 11.43 -2.90 -4.28
C TYR A 22 10.98 -2.90 -2.83
N ARG A 23 11.62 -2.08 -1.97
CA ARG A 23 11.20 -1.93 -0.57
C ARG A 23 9.80 -1.33 -0.41
N ASN A 24 9.30 -0.61 -1.41
CA ASN A 24 7.95 -0.04 -1.34
C ASN A 24 6.86 -1.12 -1.34
N ASP A 25 7.14 -2.28 -1.94
CA ASP A 25 6.19 -3.40 -2.05
C ASP A 25 6.34 -4.43 -0.93
N ILE A 26 7.19 -4.19 0.08
CA ILE A 26 7.39 -5.11 1.22
C ILE A 26 6.07 -5.45 1.93
N LEU A 27 5.14 -4.50 1.99
CA LEU A 27 3.87 -4.67 2.69
C LEU A 27 2.77 -5.25 1.78
N THR A 28 2.92 -5.19 0.46
CA THR A 28 1.91 -5.63 -0.50
C THR A 28 2.21 -7.03 -1.08
N VAL A 29 3.49 -7.39 -1.24
CA VAL A 29 3.90 -8.70 -1.80
C VAL A 29 3.38 -9.92 -1.04
N PRO A 30 3.36 -9.96 0.32
CA PRO A 30 2.85 -11.12 1.04
C PRO A 30 1.40 -11.46 0.67
N GLU A 31 0.58 -10.45 0.38
CA GLU A 31 -0.83 -10.61 0.06
C GLU A 31 -1.05 -11.30 -1.28
N ASN A 32 -0.23 -10.95 -2.28
CA ASN A 32 -0.21 -11.62 -3.59
C ASN A 32 0.09 -13.12 -3.45
N ILE A 33 0.91 -13.52 -2.46
CA ILE A 33 1.32 -14.90 -2.23
C ILE A 33 0.24 -15.66 -1.44
N GLU A 34 -0.41 -14.99 -0.49
CA GLU A 34 -1.42 -15.58 0.40
C GLU A 34 -2.83 -15.69 -0.22
N ASN A 35 -3.02 -15.26 -1.48
CA ASN A 35 -4.31 -15.21 -2.17
C ASN A 35 -5.38 -14.42 -1.40
N VAL A 36 -4.96 -13.34 -0.72
CA VAL A 36 -5.85 -12.42 -0.03
C VAL A 36 -6.09 -11.18 -0.88
N PHE A 37 -7.25 -10.55 -0.72
CA PHE A 37 -7.63 -9.36 -1.48
C PHE A 37 -7.43 -8.11 -0.62
N GLY A 38 -6.81 -7.08 -1.19
CA GLY A 38 -6.54 -5.81 -0.51
C GLY A 38 -7.12 -4.60 -1.23
N ILE A 39 -7.59 -3.61 -0.46
CA ILE A 39 -7.91 -2.26 -0.96
C ILE A 39 -7.06 -1.22 -0.23
N SER A 40 -6.54 -0.25 -0.97
CA SER A 40 -5.87 0.94 -0.42
C SER A 40 -6.84 2.11 -0.38
N ILE A 41 -6.96 2.75 0.78
CA ILE A 41 -7.86 3.89 1.00
C ILE A 41 -7.04 5.05 1.61
N PRO A 42 -7.17 6.28 1.09
CA PRO A 42 -6.49 7.43 1.67
C PRO A 42 -6.99 7.70 3.08
N CYS A 43 -6.08 7.73 4.06
CA CYS A 43 -6.41 7.92 5.48
C CYS A 43 -5.97 9.28 6.02
N GLY A 44 -5.24 10.08 5.23
CA GLY A 44 -4.77 11.38 5.65
C GLY A 44 -3.61 11.89 4.79
N PHE A 45 -2.90 12.87 5.33
CA PHE A 45 -1.72 13.46 4.70
C PHE A 45 -0.53 13.45 5.65
N SER A 46 0.67 13.29 5.10
CA SER A 46 1.92 13.51 5.82
C SER A 46 2.09 14.98 6.19
N GLU A 47 3.05 15.28 7.06
CA GLU A 47 3.46 16.66 7.38
C GLU A 47 3.85 17.46 6.12
N THR A 48 4.35 16.78 5.09
CA THR A 48 4.72 17.32 3.79
C THR A 48 3.56 17.37 2.77
N ARG A 49 2.32 17.12 3.22
CA ARG A 49 1.08 17.10 2.41
C ARG A 49 1.03 16.03 1.32
N LEU A 50 1.72 14.91 1.51
CA LEU A 50 1.59 13.75 0.62
C LEU A 50 0.49 12.82 1.13
N PRO A 51 -0.29 12.18 0.24
CA PRO A 51 -1.33 11.24 0.65
C PRO A 51 -0.72 10.06 1.42
N LEU A 52 -1.34 9.73 2.55
CA LEU A 52 -1.08 8.52 3.32
C LEU A 52 -2.26 7.57 3.11
N GLU A 53 -1.94 6.29 3.04
CA GLU A 53 -2.92 5.25 2.72
C GLU A 53 -2.90 4.12 3.74
N ILE A 54 -4.08 3.56 3.97
CA ILE A 54 -4.27 2.33 4.74
C ILE A 54 -4.77 1.25 3.80
N GLN A 55 -4.16 0.08 3.93
CA GLN A 55 -4.52 -1.16 3.28
C GLN A 55 -5.39 -2.00 4.19
N ILE A 56 -6.51 -2.47 3.64
CA ILE A 56 -7.47 -3.36 4.29
C ILE A 56 -7.48 -4.67 3.53
N LEU A 57 -7.39 -5.79 4.26
CA LEU A 57 -7.31 -7.13 3.69
C LEU A 57 -8.57 -7.94 3.99
N ALA A 58 -8.97 -8.72 2.99
CA ALA A 58 -10.04 -9.70 3.07
C ALA A 58 -9.54 -11.08 2.61
N PRO A 59 -10.10 -12.16 3.17
CA PRO A 59 -9.85 -13.52 2.68
C PRO A 59 -10.19 -13.68 1.20
N ALA A 60 -9.67 -14.75 0.59
CA ALA A 60 -9.99 -15.12 -0.79
C ALA A 60 -11.51 -15.15 -1.03
N PHE A 61 -11.96 -14.52 -2.12
CA PHE A 61 -13.38 -14.45 -2.53
C PHE A 61 -14.31 -13.67 -1.58
N GLU A 62 -13.74 -12.89 -0.66
CA GLU A 62 -14.50 -12.02 0.25
C GLU A 62 -14.25 -10.51 -0.03
N ASP A 63 -13.89 -10.17 -1.27
CA ASP A 63 -13.61 -8.82 -1.75
C ASP A 63 -14.78 -7.84 -1.52
N VAL A 64 -16.03 -8.32 -1.56
CA VAL A 64 -17.23 -7.52 -1.24
C VAL A 64 -17.16 -6.91 0.17
N ARG A 65 -16.53 -7.60 1.14
CA ARG A 65 -16.37 -7.07 2.51
C ARG A 65 -15.52 -5.81 2.55
N LEU A 66 -14.57 -5.65 1.63
CA LEU A 66 -13.69 -4.48 1.56
C LEU A 66 -14.48 -3.19 1.29
N PHE A 67 -15.57 -3.27 0.51
CA PHE A 67 -16.44 -2.13 0.21
C PHE A 67 -17.46 -1.80 1.32
N GLN A 68 -17.62 -2.70 2.29
CA GLN A 68 -18.53 -2.50 3.42
C GLN A 68 -17.86 -1.77 4.59
N VAL A 69 -16.53 -1.61 4.54
CA VAL A 69 -15.80 -0.84 5.53
C VAL A 69 -16.14 0.64 5.36
N ARG A 70 -16.79 1.22 6.39
CA ARG A 70 -17.19 2.62 6.48
C ARG A 70 -16.33 3.37 7.49
#